data_AF-A0A1G0JG03-F1
#
_entry.id   AF-A0A1G0JG03-F1
#
_cell.length_a   1.000
_cell.length_b   1.000
_cell.length_c   1.000
_cell.angle_alpha   90.00
_cell.angle_beta   90.00
_cell.angle_gamma   90.00
#
_symmetry.space_group_name_H-M   'P 1'
#
loop_
_entity.id
_entity.type
_entity.pdbx_description
1 polymer ?
#
loop_
_entity_poly.entity_id
_entity_poly.type
_entity_poly.pdbx_seq_one_letter_code
_entity_poly.pdbx_strand_id
1 'polypeptide(L)'
;MAHLMFVLAVLTRFIPHPWNFSPVFGALLFGGAQLPKRDFLWFPLAVLAVSDVLLTTQVYGLQMHWTYGLGSLAFAAVALIGRWLCREVTVRRFTAAAFAGPTAFYLISNFSVWLGFRTYPPTWEGLVA
;
A
#
# COMPACT_ATOMS: atom_id res chain seq x y z
N MET A 1 6.83 -12.28 -15.38
CA MET A 1 5.37 -11.99 -15.43
C MET A 1 4.87 -11.27 -14.19
N ALA A 2 5.06 -11.78 -12.97
CA ALA A 2 4.57 -11.12 -11.75
C ALA A 2 5.08 -9.67 -11.55
N HIS A 3 6.37 -9.40 -11.79
CA HIS A 3 6.93 -8.03 -11.73
C HIS A 3 6.23 -7.08 -12.70
N LEU A 4 5.98 -7.52 -13.93
CA LEU A 4 5.30 -6.72 -14.96
C LEU A 4 3.86 -6.41 -14.54
N MET A 5 3.12 -7.41 -14.06
CA MET A 5 1.74 -7.21 -13.58
C MET A 5 1.68 -6.19 -12.44
N PHE A 6 2.64 -6.25 -11.51
CA PHE A 6 2.73 -5.30 -10.43
C PHE A 6 2.98 -3.87 -10.96
N VAL A 7 3.95 -3.70 -11.86
CA VAL A 7 4.25 -2.39 -12.46
C VAL A 7 3.03 -1.82 -13.19
N LEU A 8 2.34 -2.64 -13.99
CA LEU A 8 1.12 -2.21 -14.68
C LEU A 8 0.04 -1.75 -13.71
N ALA A 9 -0.17 -2.47 -12.60
CA ALA A 9 -1.12 -2.08 -11.56
C ALA A 9 -0.73 -0.76 -10.86
N VAL A 10 0.57 -0.46 -10.71
CA VAL A 10 1.01 0.83 -10.17
C VAL A 10 0.82 1.95 -11.19
N LEU A 11 1.02 1.69 -12.48
CA LEU A 11 0.83 2.69 -13.53
C LEU A 11 -0.63 3.17 -13.65
N THR A 12 -1.62 2.37 -13.25
CA THR A 12 -3.02 2.82 -13.27
C THR A 12 -3.27 4.00 -12.32
N ARG A 13 -2.38 4.23 -11.33
CA ARG A 13 -2.47 5.39 -10.43
C ARG A 13 -2.28 6.74 -11.15
N PHE A 14 -1.71 6.74 -12.36
CA PHE A 14 -1.49 7.94 -13.17
C PHE A 14 -2.66 8.24 -14.11
N ILE A 15 -3.64 7.35 -14.19
CA ILE A 15 -4.84 7.50 -15.03
C ILE A 15 -5.95 8.10 -14.15
N PRO A 16 -6.88 8.91 -14.68
CA PRO A 16 -8.05 9.34 -13.93
C PRO A 16 -8.84 8.14 -13.39
N HIS A 17 -8.98 8.08 -12.07
CA HIS A 17 -9.68 7.02 -11.35
C HIS A 17 -10.38 7.61 -10.12
N PRO A 18 -11.49 7.00 -9.65
CA PRO A 18 -12.11 7.41 -8.41
C PRO A 18 -11.13 7.32 -7.24
N TRP A 19 -11.29 8.21 -6.26
CA TRP A 19 -10.44 8.22 -5.07
C TRP A 19 -10.56 6.88 -4.34
N ASN A 20 -9.43 6.38 -3.82
CA ASN A 20 -9.32 5.08 -3.16
C ASN A 20 -9.66 3.85 -4.03
N PHE A 21 -9.97 4.02 -5.32
CA PHE A 21 -10.28 2.91 -6.22
C PHE A 21 -9.08 2.55 -7.09
N SER A 22 -8.10 1.86 -6.49
CA SER A 22 -6.85 1.48 -7.15
C SER A 22 -6.55 -0.01 -7.00
N PRO A 23 -6.02 -0.70 -8.05
CA PRO A 23 -5.69 -2.12 -7.99
C PRO A 23 -4.45 -2.43 -7.13
N VAL A 24 -3.80 -1.42 -6.53
CA VAL A 24 -2.54 -1.53 -5.78
C VAL A 24 -2.61 -2.54 -4.63
N PHE A 25 -3.69 -2.58 -3.86
CA PHE A 25 -3.79 -3.57 -2.76
C PHE A 25 -3.84 -5.00 -3.27
N GLY A 26 -4.61 -5.25 -4.34
CA GLY A 26 -4.63 -6.55 -5.00
C GLY A 26 -3.26 -6.91 -5.55
N ALA A 27 -2.57 -5.96 -6.17
CA ALA A 27 -1.21 -6.14 -6.67
C ALA A 27 -0.19 -6.41 -5.55
N LEU A 28 -0.32 -5.78 -4.37
CA LEU A 28 0.53 -6.05 -3.21
C LEU A 28 0.30 -7.44 -2.62
N LEU A 29 -0.95 -7.87 -2.50
CA LEU A 29 -1.29 -9.23 -2.05
C LEU A 29 -0.75 -10.27 -3.04
N PHE A 30 -0.98 -10.05 -4.33
CA PHE A 30 -0.47 -10.90 -5.42
C PHE A 30 1.06 -10.91 -5.47
N GLY A 31 1.68 -9.73 -5.38
CA GLY A 31 3.13 -9.55 -5.37
C GLY A 31 3.77 -10.27 -4.19
N GLY A 32 3.19 -10.15 -3.00
CA GLY A 32 3.60 -10.89 -1.82
C GLY A 32 3.58 -12.41 -2.01
N ALA A 33 2.56 -12.92 -2.70
CA ALA A 33 2.38 -14.35 -2.95
C ALA A 33 3.27 -14.92 -4.06
N GLN A 34 3.43 -14.17 -5.17
CA GLN A 34 3.98 -14.67 -6.43
C GLN A 34 5.41 -14.21 -6.72
N LEU A 35 5.85 -13.09 -6.15
CA LEU A 35 7.23 -12.64 -6.36
C LEU A 35 8.22 -13.55 -5.63
N PRO A 36 9.47 -13.65 -6.13
CA PRO A 36 10.53 -14.38 -5.46
C PRO A 36 10.72 -13.91 -4.01
N LYS A 37 11.16 -14.81 -3.12
CA LYS A 37 11.39 -14.46 -1.69
C LYS A 37 12.36 -13.30 -1.48
N ARG A 38 13.28 -13.10 -2.42
CA ARG A 38 14.21 -11.97 -2.40
C ARG A 38 13.54 -10.66 -2.80
N ASP A 39 12.48 -10.67 -3.62
CA ASP A 39 11.94 -9.49 -4.30
C ASP A 39 10.59 -9.04 -3.74
N PHE A 40 9.82 -9.93 -3.11
CA PHE A 40 8.42 -9.67 -2.72
C PHE A 40 8.19 -8.44 -1.82
N LEU A 41 9.23 -7.95 -1.15
CA LEU A 41 9.14 -6.79 -0.26
C LEU A 41 9.81 -5.54 -0.86
N TRP A 42 11.11 -5.60 -1.17
CA TRP A 42 11.81 -4.39 -1.64
C TRP A 42 11.30 -3.91 -3.00
N PHE A 43 10.94 -4.81 -3.92
CA PHE A 43 10.54 -4.42 -5.27
C PHE A 43 9.20 -3.67 -5.27
N PRO A 44 8.10 -4.21 -4.67
CA PRO A 44 6.85 -3.46 -4.57
C PRO A 44 7.00 -2.11 -3.88
N LEU A 45 7.79 -2.05 -2.80
CA LEU A 45 8.02 -0.84 -2.04
C LEU A 45 8.80 0.21 -2.84
N ALA A 46 9.84 -0.20 -3.56
CA ALA A 46 10.62 0.72 -4.40
C ALA A 46 9.75 1.29 -5.52
N VAL A 47 8.97 0.45 -6.20
CA VAL A 47 8.07 0.89 -7.29
C VAL A 47 7.01 1.85 -6.77
N LEU A 48 6.40 1.56 -5.61
CA LEU A 48 5.40 2.44 -4.99
C LEU A 48 6.01 3.75 -4.51
N ALA A 49 7.17 3.72 -3.87
CA ALA A 49 7.87 4.92 -3.41
C ALA A 49 8.22 5.85 -4.57
N VAL A 50 8.74 5.31 -5.69
CA VAL A 50 8.98 6.08 -6.91
C VAL A 50 7.67 6.65 -7.46
N SER A 51 6.60 5.85 -7.49
CA SER A 51 5.29 6.34 -7.94
C SER A 51 4.76 7.47 -7.08
N ASP A 52 4.93 7.40 -5.76
CA ASP A 52 4.48 8.42 -4.81
C ASP A 52 5.27 9.73 -4.99
N VAL A 53 6.59 9.66 -5.22
CA VAL A 53 7.43 10.83 -5.54
C VAL A 53 6.97 11.49 -6.84
N LEU A 54 6.76 10.71 -7.90
CA LEU A 54 6.35 11.25 -9.19
C LEU A 54 4.94 11.86 -9.14
N LEU A 55 3.98 11.16 -8.53
CA LEU A 55 2.63 11.67 -8.35
C LEU A 55 2.63 12.96 -7.53
N THR A 56 3.33 12.97 -6.40
CA THR A 56 3.36 14.14 -5.49
C THR A 56 4.01 15.34 -6.16
N THR A 57 5.20 15.17 -6.73
CA THR A 57 6.01 16.30 -7.22
C THR A 57 5.67 16.72 -8.65
N GLN A 58 5.44 15.77 -9.55
CA GLN A 58 5.28 16.06 -10.99
C GLN A 58 3.82 16.19 -11.40
N VAL A 59 2.92 15.39 -10.80
CA VAL A 59 1.49 15.40 -11.18
C VAL A 59 0.71 16.39 -10.32
N TYR A 60 0.91 16.37 -9.00
CA TYR A 60 0.18 17.25 -8.08
C TYR A 60 0.93 18.55 -7.73
N GLY A 61 2.22 18.66 -8.03
CA GLY A 61 3.01 19.86 -7.74
C GLY A 61 3.19 20.14 -6.24
N LEU A 62 3.08 19.11 -5.39
CA LEU A 62 3.18 19.20 -3.93
C LEU A 62 4.61 18.91 -3.45
N GLN A 63 4.93 19.40 -2.25
CA GLN A 63 6.20 19.09 -1.59
C GLN A 63 6.16 17.73 -0.89
N MET A 64 7.27 17.00 -0.97
CA MET A 64 7.44 15.74 -0.26
C MET A 64 7.56 15.98 1.25
N HIS A 65 6.83 15.20 2.03
CA HIS A 65 6.89 15.24 3.49
C HIS A 65 7.51 13.95 4.04
N TRP A 66 8.08 13.98 5.25
CA TRP A 66 8.73 12.80 5.83
C TRP A 66 7.74 11.65 6.10
N THR A 67 6.47 11.99 6.31
CA THR A 67 5.35 11.07 6.56
C THR A 67 5.01 10.18 5.36
N TYR A 68 5.45 10.51 4.14
CA TYR A 68 5.30 9.62 2.97
C TYR A 68 6.09 8.31 3.16
N GLY A 69 7.18 8.33 3.94
CA GLY A 69 7.91 7.12 4.31
C GLY A 69 7.05 6.15 5.15
N LEU A 70 6.09 6.65 5.91
CA LEU A 70 5.18 5.80 6.69
C LEU A 70 4.14 5.09 5.81
N GLY A 71 3.77 5.68 4.66
CA GLY A 71 2.95 5.00 3.65
C GLY A 71 3.62 3.72 3.13
N SER A 72 4.95 3.72 3.03
CA SER A 72 5.72 2.53 2.66
C SER A 72 5.59 1.40 3.69
N LEU A 73 5.49 1.72 4.98
CA LEU A 73 5.24 0.70 6.02
C LEU A 73 3.86 0.07 5.88
N ALA A 74 2.85 0.87 5.56
CA ALA A 74 1.49 0.38 5.32
C ALA A 74 1.46 -0.57 4.11
N PHE A 75 2.13 -0.22 3.01
CA PHE A 75 2.25 -1.10 1.85
C PHE A 75 3.05 -2.37 2.15
N ALA A 76 4.10 -2.28 2.97
CA ALA A 76 4.90 -3.42 3.38
C ALA A 76 4.06 -4.45 4.15
N ALA A 77 3.18 -3.98 5.03
CA ALA A 77 2.25 -4.83 5.76
C ALA A 77 1.33 -5.62 4.82
N VAL A 78 0.77 -4.97 3.79
CA VAL A 78 -0.07 -5.66 2.79
C VAL A 78 0.72 -6.70 2.00
N ALA A 79 1.95 -6.40 1.59
CA ALA A 79 2.82 -7.35 0.90
C ALA A 79 3.14 -8.58 1.79
N LEU A 80 3.39 -8.37 3.09
CA LEU A 80 3.62 -9.45 4.06
C LEU A 80 2.37 -10.32 4.26
N ILE A 81 1.19 -9.70 4.35
CA ILE A 81 -0.09 -10.41 4.41
C ILE A 81 -0.27 -11.30 3.16
N GLY A 82 -0.01 -10.75 1.97
CA GLY A 82 -0.01 -11.52 0.73
C GLY A 82 0.97 -12.70 0.76
N ARG A 83 2.17 -12.48 1.30
CA ARG A 83 3.20 -13.50 1.39
C ARG A 83 2.84 -14.66 2.30
N TRP A 84 2.12 -14.40 3.39
CA TRP A 84 1.74 -15.44 4.36
C TRP A 84 0.41 -16.11 4.03
N LEU A 85 -0.60 -15.34 3.64
CA LEU A 85 -1.95 -15.86 3.43
C LEU A 85 -2.19 -16.33 1.99
N CYS A 86 -1.60 -15.68 0.99
CA CYS A 86 -1.90 -15.96 -0.42
C CYS A 86 -0.89 -16.91 -1.09
N ARG A 87 0.08 -17.48 -0.35
CA ARG A 87 1.04 -18.45 -0.89
C ARG A 87 0.42 -19.80 -1.25
N GLU A 88 -0.59 -20.23 -0.49
CA GLU A 88 -1.47 -21.34 -0.87
C GLU A 88 -2.90 -20.82 -0.82
N VAL A 89 -3.45 -20.53 -1.99
CA VAL A 89 -4.75 -19.86 -2.10
C VAL A 89 -5.86 -20.85 -1.78
N THR A 90 -6.55 -20.60 -0.68
CA THR A 90 -7.84 -21.23 -0.36
C THR A 90 -8.87 -20.12 -0.18
N VAL A 91 -10.16 -20.42 -0.36
CA VAL A 91 -11.25 -19.43 -0.17
C VAL A 91 -11.11 -18.72 1.17
N ARG A 92 -10.87 -19.48 2.25
CA ARG A 92 -10.68 -18.93 3.60
C ARG A 92 -9.51 -17.96 3.69
N ARG A 93 -8.34 -18.34 3.16
CA ARG A 93 -7.13 -17.51 3.24
C ARG A 93 -7.22 -16.27 2.35
N PHE A 94 -7.82 -16.43 1.17
CA PHE A 94 -8.09 -15.32 0.25
C PHE A 94 -9.02 -14.30 0.90
N THR A 95 -10.16 -14.73 1.43
CA THR A 95 -11.10 -13.85 2.14
C THR A 95 -10.41 -13.16 3.32
N ALA A 96 -9.64 -13.89 4.13
CA ALA A 96 -8.89 -13.29 5.23
C ALA A 96 -7.90 -12.22 4.76
N ALA A 97 -7.15 -12.46 3.68
CA ALA A 97 -6.21 -11.50 3.12
C ALA A 97 -6.91 -10.25 2.54
N ALA A 98 -8.06 -10.44 1.90
CA ALA A 98 -8.85 -9.35 1.31
C ALA A 98 -9.38 -8.37 2.37
N PHE A 99 -9.68 -8.84 3.58
CA PHE A 99 -10.03 -7.96 4.70
C PHE A 99 -8.78 -7.46 5.45
N ALA A 100 -7.81 -8.32 5.73
CA ALA A 100 -6.63 -7.98 6.53
C ALA A 100 -5.75 -6.92 5.85
N GLY A 101 -5.55 -7.00 4.53
CA GLY A 101 -4.69 -6.07 3.79
C GLY A 101 -5.15 -4.62 3.92
N PRO A 102 -6.36 -4.27 3.45
CA PRO A 102 -6.91 -2.92 3.59
C PRO A 102 -7.02 -2.46 5.05
N THR A 103 -7.38 -3.36 5.98
CA THR A 103 -7.48 -3.03 7.41
C THR A 103 -6.12 -2.65 7.99
N ALA A 104 -5.07 -3.43 7.71
CA ALA A 104 -3.72 -3.13 8.16
C ALA A 104 -3.21 -1.81 7.54
N PHE A 105 -3.45 -1.61 6.24
CA PHE A 105 -3.11 -0.36 5.58
C PHE A 105 -3.79 0.85 6.25
N TYR A 106 -5.10 0.76 6.48
CA TYR A 106 -5.90 1.81 7.10
C TYR A 106 -5.36 2.16 8.50
N LEU A 107 -5.12 1.16 9.35
CA LEU A 107 -4.63 1.41 10.71
C LEU A 107 -3.24 2.04 10.72
N ILE A 108 -2.32 1.56 9.88
CA ILE A 108 -0.95 2.08 9.84
C ILE A 108 -0.92 3.50 9.25
N SER A 109 -1.67 3.75 8.16
CA SER A 109 -1.71 5.06 7.52
C SER A 109 -2.38 6.12 8.39
N ASN A 110 -3.51 5.80 9.06
CA ASN A 110 -4.17 6.74 9.97
C ASN A 110 -3.33 7.01 11.23
N PHE A 111 -2.70 5.98 11.80
CA PHE A 111 -1.78 6.18 12.91
C PHE A 111 -0.61 7.11 12.54
N SER A 112 -0.16 7.05 11.29
CA SER A 112 0.90 7.92 10.77
C SER A 112 0.47 9.38 10.67
N VAL A 113 -0.77 9.64 10.23
CA VAL A 113 -1.35 10.99 10.19
C VAL A 113 -1.53 11.54 11.60
N TRP A 114 -2.05 10.70 12.50
CA TRP A 114 -2.23 11.02 13.92
C TRP A 114 -0.91 11.41 14.59
N LEU A 115 0.19 10.70 14.29
CA LEU A 115 1.52 10.99 14.83
C LEU A 115 2.18 12.23 14.19
N GLY A 116 2.10 12.37 12.86
CA GLY A 116 3.01 13.23 12.10
C GLY A 116 2.40 14.52 11.52
N PHE A 117 1.14 14.51 11.12
CA PHE A 117 0.51 15.68 10.50
C PHE A 117 -0.33 16.51 11.46
N ARG A 118 -0.75 15.93 12.61
CA ARG A 118 -1.64 16.59 13.60
C ARG A 118 -2.89 17.23 12.98
N THR A 119 -3.32 16.74 11.81
CA THR A 119 -4.56 17.18 11.14
C THR A 119 -5.78 16.88 12.01
N TYR A 120 -5.67 15.86 12.84
CA TYR A 120 -6.62 15.49 13.88
C TYR A 120 -6.00 15.67 15.27
N PRO A 121 -6.82 15.92 16.32
CA PRO A 121 -6.35 15.91 17.69
C PRO A 121 -5.66 14.58 18.00
N PRO A 122 -4.54 14.57 18.76
CA PRO A 122 -3.84 13.34 19.15
C PRO A 122 -4.61 12.60 20.27
N THR A 123 -5.89 12.31 20.04
CA THR A 123 -6.80 11.59 20.92
C THR A 123 -7.22 10.27 20.28
N TRP A 124 -7.86 9.38 21.05
CA TRP A 124 -8.42 8.13 20.52
C TRP A 124 -9.45 8.40 19.41
N GLU A 125 -10.30 9.40 19.59
CA GLU A 125 -11.30 9.80 18.60
C GLU A 125 -10.66 10.24 17.27
N GLY A 126 -9.53 10.97 17.32
CA GLY A 126 -8.78 11.35 16.13
C GLY A 126 -8.05 10.19 15.42
N LEU A 127 -7.94 9.02 16.05
CA LEU A 127 -7.31 7.83 15.46
C LEU A 127 -8.32 6.96 14.69
N VAL A 128 -9.59 6.97 15.10
CA VAL A 128 -10.67 6.17 14.49
C VAL A 128 -11.63 6.97 13.59
N ALA A 129 -11.52 8.31 13.56
CA ALA A 129 -12.25 9.19 12.64
C ALA A 129 -11.88 8.93 11.17
#